data_AF-A0A3B3S0L9-F1
#
_entry.id   AF-A0A3B3S0L9-F1
#
_cell.length_a   1.000
_cell.length_b   1.000
_cell.length_c   1.000
_cell.angle_alpha   90.00
_cell.angle_beta   90.00
_cell.angle_gamma   90.00
#
_symmetry.space_group_name_H-M   'P 1'
#
loop_
_entity.id
_entity.type
_entity.pdbx_description
1 polymer ?
#
loop_
_entity_poly.entity_id
_entity_poly.type
_entity_poly.pdbx_seq_one_letter_code
_entity_poly.pdbx_strand_id
1 'polypeptide(L)'
;SDLSSSQQALQQDLEKLRNLNAALRKENSALRDQLRRGSLRPSCDAELARALKVFYHNMNAVSSQLQKLRRHKPKPQEDADLSSLTLFVEEQGLLLKDFGEQLERSITALKQDVAAIIRKKREKSGIWS
;
A
#
# COMPACT_ATOMS: atom_id res chain seq x y z
N SER A 1 -61.09 18.96 -32.72
CA SER A 1 -59.87 19.79 -32.70
C SER A 1 -59.04 19.51 -31.45
N ASP A 2 -59.64 19.54 -30.26
CA ASP A 2 -58.91 19.42 -28.98
C ASP A 2 -58.26 18.04 -28.73
N LEU A 3 -58.90 16.95 -29.16
CA LEU A 3 -58.36 15.59 -29.03
C LEU A 3 -57.06 15.39 -29.83
N SER A 4 -56.96 15.97 -31.03
CA SER A 4 -55.76 15.89 -31.87
C SER A 4 -54.60 16.67 -31.26
N SER A 5 -54.90 17.86 -30.73
CA SER A 5 -53.90 18.70 -30.05
C SER A 5 -53.38 18.04 -28.76
N SER A 6 -54.28 17.43 -27.98
CA SER A 6 -53.92 16.65 -26.78
C SER A 6 -53.09 15.40 -27.11
N GLN A 7 -53.42 14.70 -28.20
CA GLN A 7 -52.66 13.55 -28.67
C GLN A 7 -51.23 13.94 -29.10
N GLN A 8 -51.07 15.05 -29.82
CA GLN A 8 -49.76 15.56 -30.21
C GLN A 8 -48.92 15.97 -28.99
N ALA A 9 -49.51 16.63 -28.01
CA ALA A 9 -48.82 17.02 -26.77
C ALA A 9 -48.28 15.79 -26.02
N LEU A 10 -49.09 14.75 -25.87
CA LEU A 10 -48.69 13.49 -25.22
C LEU A 10 -47.55 12.77 -25.98
N GLN A 11 -47.58 12.77 -27.31
CA GLN A 11 -46.50 12.21 -28.12
C GLN A 11 -45.18 12.97 -27.91
N GLN A 12 -45.25 14.31 -27.85
CA GLN A 12 -44.09 15.15 -27.62
C GLN A 12 -43.47 14.90 -26.24
N ASP A 13 -44.30 14.71 -25.21
CA ASP A 13 -43.83 14.44 -23.85
C ASP A 13 -43.25 13.03 -23.69
N LEU A 14 -43.83 12.03 -24.36
CA LEU A 14 -43.24 10.68 -24.45
C LEU A 14 -41.84 10.71 -25.08
N GLU A 15 -41.65 11.50 -26.13
CA GLU A 15 -40.36 11.63 -26.81
C GLU A 15 -39.33 12.34 -25.93
N LYS A 16 -39.72 13.40 -25.22
CA LYS A 16 -38.88 14.06 -24.21
C LYS A 16 -38.45 13.10 -23.11
N LEU A 17 -39.39 12.32 -22.55
CA LEU A 17 -39.10 11.32 -21.52
C LEU A 17 -38.14 10.24 -22.03
N ARG A 18 -38.29 9.81 -23.29
CA ARG A 18 -37.42 8.81 -23.91
C ARG A 18 -35.99 9.33 -24.04
N ASN A 19 -35.83 10.58 -24.46
CA ASN A 19 -34.54 11.26 -24.59
C ASN A 19 -33.87 11.48 -23.23
N LEU A 20 -34.64 11.93 -22.22
CA LEU A 20 -34.15 12.07 -20.85
C LEU A 20 -33.70 10.72 -20.26
N ASN A 21 -34.49 9.66 -20.49
CA ASN A 21 -34.14 8.33 -20.01
C ASN A 21 -32.86 7.80 -20.69
N ALA A 22 -32.69 8.05 -21.99
CA ALA A 22 -31.46 7.71 -22.70
C ALA A 22 -30.24 8.47 -22.16
N ALA A 23 -30.39 9.78 -21.89
CA ALA A 23 -29.35 10.59 -21.28
C ALA A 23 -28.98 10.09 -19.88
N LEU A 24 -29.97 9.83 -19.03
CA LEU A 24 -29.76 9.28 -17.68
C LEU A 24 -29.07 7.92 -17.71
N ARG A 25 -29.43 7.03 -18.65
CA ARG A 25 -28.76 5.73 -18.80
C ARG A 25 -27.29 5.91 -19.18
N LYS A 26 -26.98 6.85 -20.07
CA LYS A 26 -25.61 7.18 -20.47
C LYS A 26 -24.82 7.71 -19.27
N GLU A 27 -25.38 8.64 -18.51
CA GLU A 27 -24.75 9.17 -17.29
C GLU A 27 -24.55 8.08 -16.23
N ASN A 28 -25.55 7.22 -16.00
CA ASN A 28 -25.44 6.10 -15.06
C ASN A 28 -24.29 5.15 -15.43
N SER A 29 -24.12 4.87 -16.74
CA SER A 29 -23.01 4.04 -17.21
C SER A 29 -21.66 4.71 -16.97
N ALA A 30 -21.55 6.02 -17.24
CA ALA A 30 -20.32 6.79 -17.01
C ALA A 30 -19.95 6.85 -15.51
N LEU A 31 -20.94 7.03 -14.63
CA LEU A 31 -20.77 7.04 -13.17
C LEU A 31 -20.36 5.66 -12.64
N ARG A 32 -20.96 4.58 -13.15
CA ARG A 32 -20.56 3.20 -12.80
C ARG A 32 -19.12 2.91 -13.23
N ASP A 33 -18.70 3.40 -14.40
CA ASP A 33 -17.33 3.25 -14.88
C ASP A 33 -16.33 4.10 -14.08
N GLN A 34 -16.71 5.31 -13.65
CA GLN A 34 -15.90 6.09 -12.70
C GLN A 34 -15.77 5.38 -11.36
N LEU A 35 -16.85 4.82 -10.82
CA LEU A 35 -16.84 4.10 -9.55
C LEU A 35 -15.99 2.83 -9.63
N ARG A 36 -16.09 2.07 -10.73
CA ARG A 36 -15.23 0.92 -11.00
C ARG A 36 -13.76 1.32 -11.11
N ARG A 37 -13.43 2.39 -11.83
CA ARG A 37 -12.05 2.90 -11.92
C ARG A 37 -11.51 3.39 -10.57
N GLY A 38 -12.35 3.97 -9.73
CA GLY A 38 -12.00 4.35 -8.35
C GLY A 38 -11.82 3.15 -7.41
N SER A 39 -12.63 2.10 -7.58
CA SER A 39 -12.61 0.88 -6.76
C SER A 39 -11.54 -0.13 -7.14
N LEU A 40 -11.08 -0.15 -8.41
CA LEU A 40 -10.06 -1.09 -8.90
C LEU A 40 -8.64 -0.68 -8.50
N ARG A 41 -8.41 0.58 -8.12
CA ARG A 41 -7.10 1.06 -7.67
C ARG A 41 -7.03 0.86 -6.15
N PRO A 42 -5.98 0.20 -5.60
CA PRO A 42 -5.85 0.03 -4.16
C PRO A 42 -6.03 1.36 -3.42
N SER A 43 -6.85 1.37 -2.37
CA SER A 43 -6.94 2.53 -1.49
C SER A 43 -5.57 2.80 -0.85
N CYS A 44 -5.33 4.05 -0.44
CA CYS A 44 -4.12 4.40 0.29
C CYS A 44 -3.95 3.53 1.55
N ASP A 45 -5.06 3.14 2.19
CA ASP A 45 -5.05 2.24 3.34
C ASP A 45 -4.62 0.81 2.97
N ALA A 46 -5.04 0.30 1.81
CA ALA A 46 -4.58 -0.99 1.30
C ALA A 46 -3.09 -0.97 0.94
N GLU A 47 -2.59 0.16 0.43
CA GLU A 47 -1.15 0.38 0.18
C GLU A 47 -0.34 0.44 1.49
N LEU A 48 -0.86 1.15 2.49
CA LEU A 48 -0.26 1.21 3.83
C LEU A 48 -0.23 -0.16 4.50
N ALA A 49 -1.32 -0.91 4.45
CA ALA A 49 -1.40 -2.26 5.01
C ALA A 49 -0.36 -3.20 4.36
N ARG A 50 -0.13 -3.07 3.05
CA ARG A 50 0.92 -3.82 2.35
C ARG A 50 2.32 -3.41 2.78
N ALA A 51 2.61 -2.11 2.83
CA ALA A 51 3.90 -1.60 3.29
C ALA A 51 4.22 -2.06 4.72
N LEU A 52 3.23 -1.98 5.62
CA LEU A 52 3.35 -2.49 6.99
C LEU A 52 3.59 -4.00 7.02
N LYS A 53 2.86 -4.79 6.23
CA LYS A 53 3.06 -6.24 6.16
C LYS A 53 4.48 -6.61 5.74
N VAL A 54 5.01 -5.93 4.71
CA VAL A 54 6.40 -6.12 4.25
C VAL A 54 7.39 -5.72 5.33
N PHE A 55 7.19 -4.55 5.97
CA PHE A 55 8.02 -4.12 7.08
C PHE A 55 8.05 -5.13 8.23
N TYR A 56 6.89 -5.62 8.68
CA TYR A 56 6.83 -6.63 9.75
C TYR A 56 7.49 -7.95 9.36
N HIS A 57 7.33 -8.38 8.10
CA HIS A 57 8.02 -9.56 7.61
C HIS A 57 9.55 -9.40 7.69
N ASN A 58 10.06 -8.24 7.26
CA ASN A 58 11.49 -7.94 7.34
C ASN A 58 11.96 -7.83 8.80
N MET A 59 11.18 -7.18 9.67
CA MET A 59 11.48 -7.07 11.10
C MET A 59 11.49 -8.43 11.80
N ASN A 60 10.68 -9.39 11.38
CA ASN A 60 10.75 -10.76 11.88
C ASN A 60 12.07 -11.45 11.49
N ALA A 61 12.57 -11.22 10.27
CA ALA A 61 13.88 -11.72 9.84
C ALA A 61 15.02 -11.08 10.65
N VAL A 62 14.98 -9.76 10.83
CA VAL A 62 15.92 -8.99 11.65
C VAL A 62 15.90 -9.47 13.11
N SER A 63 14.71 -9.73 13.67
CA SER A 63 14.54 -10.27 15.03
C SER A 63 15.13 -11.68 15.16
N SER A 64 15.01 -12.52 14.13
CA SER A 64 15.62 -13.85 14.08
C SER A 64 17.14 -13.78 14.06
N GLN A 65 17.72 -12.85 13.30
CA GLN A 65 19.17 -12.61 13.29
C GLN A 65 19.67 -12.13 14.66
N LEU A 66 18.94 -11.21 15.30
CA LEU A 66 19.28 -10.76 16.65
C LEU A 66 19.22 -11.90 17.67
N GLN A 67 18.26 -12.80 17.56
CA GLN A 67 18.20 -14.01 18.39
C GLN A 67 19.40 -14.92 18.16
N LYS A 68 19.88 -15.07 16.91
CA LYS A 68 21.09 -15.84 16.60
C LYS A 68 22.34 -15.20 17.22
N LEU A 69 22.49 -13.89 17.09
CA LEU A 69 23.56 -13.10 17.75
C LEU A 69 23.57 -13.34 19.26
N ARG A 70 22.39 -13.21 19.92
CA ARG A 70 22.27 -13.40 21.37
C ARG A 70 22.56 -14.81 21.86
N ARG A 71 22.35 -15.83 21.01
CA ARG A 71 22.61 -17.23 21.33
C ARG A 71 24.05 -17.64 21.03
N HIS A 72 24.78 -16.86 20.23
CA HIS A 72 26.18 -17.11 19.95
C HIS A 72 27.01 -16.79 21.20
N LYS A 73 27.58 -17.82 21.82
CA LYS A 73 28.54 -17.69 22.90
C LYS A 73 29.88 -18.26 22.45
N PRO A 74 31.00 -17.66 22.85
CA PRO A 74 32.30 -18.28 22.61
C PRO A 74 32.31 -19.65 23.30
N LYS A 75 32.82 -20.67 22.62
CA LYS A 75 32.85 -22.04 23.16
C LYS A 75 33.72 -22.04 24.42
N PRO A 76 33.28 -22.67 25.53
CA PRO A 76 34.15 -22.89 26.67
C PRO A 76 35.15 -23.97 26.27
N GLN A 77 36.32 -23.55 25.83
CA GLN A 77 37.44 -24.44 25.56
C GLN A 77 38.49 -24.17 26.63
N GLU A 78 38.96 -25.23 27.29
CA GLU A 78 39.88 -25.16 28.44
C GLU A 78 41.21 -24.44 28.07
N ASP A 79 41.53 -24.34 26.77
CA ASP A 79 42.65 -23.59 26.18
C ASP A 79 42.20 -22.63 25.05
N ALA A 80 41.20 -21.76 25.30
CA ALA A 80 40.81 -20.75 24.32
C ALA A 80 41.95 -19.73 24.09
N ASP A 81 42.78 -19.95 23.07
CA ASP A 81 43.84 -19.03 22.67
C ASP A 81 43.27 -17.71 22.12
N LEU A 82 44.01 -16.61 22.27
CA LEU A 82 43.60 -15.24 21.93
C LEU A 82 43.07 -15.15 20.49
N SER A 83 43.65 -15.92 19.56
CA SER A 83 43.21 -15.99 18.16
C SER A 83 41.78 -16.51 17.98
N SER A 84 41.34 -17.47 18.81
CA SER A 84 39.97 -17.99 18.75
C SER A 84 38.93 -16.97 19.21
N LEU A 85 39.31 -16.13 20.19
CA LEU A 85 38.46 -15.04 20.67
C LEU A 85 38.41 -13.88 19.65
N THR A 86 39.53 -13.55 19.01
CA THR A 86 39.57 -12.54 17.95
C THR A 86 38.64 -12.92 16.79
N LEU A 87 38.72 -14.16 16.30
CA LEU A 87 37.84 -14.65 15.23
C LEU A 87 36.36 -14.56 15.64
N PHE A 88 36.03 -14.95 16.88
CA PHE A 88 34.65 -14.82 17.39
C PHE A 88 34.18 -13.36 17.41
N VAL A 89 35.01 -12.43 17.87
CA VAL A 89 34.66 -11.00 17.93
C VAL A 89 34.47 -10.43 16.51
N GLU A 90 35.33 -10.81 15.56
CA GLU A 90 35.21 -10.42 14.15
C GLU A 90 33.90 -10.93 13.53
N GLU A 91 33.57 -12.21 13.76
CA GLU A 91 32.31 -12.81 13.30
C GLU A 91 31.08 -12.12 13.93
N GLN A 92 31.11 -11.82 15.24
CA GLN A 92 30.04 -11.07 15.90
C GLN A 92 29.92 -9.65 15.33
N GLY A 93 31.04 -8.99 15.03
CA GLY A 93 31.08 -7.67 14.43
C GLY A 93 30.44 -7.64 13.05
N LEU A 94 30.73 -8.62 12.20
CA LEU A 94 30.12 -8.77 10.88
C LEU A 94 28.61 -8.99 10.97
N LEU A 95 28.17 -9.90 11.84
CA LEU A 95 26.74 -10.18 12.04
C LEU A 95 25.98 -8.96 12.60
N LEU A 96 26.59 -8.18 13.49
CA LEU A 96 26.01 -6.93 14.00
C LEU A 96 25.90 -5.86 12.92
N LYS A 97 26.91 -5.74 12.06
CA LYS A 97 26.88 -4.84 10.91
C LYS A 97 25.76 -5.22 9.95
N ASP A 98 25.68 -6.49 9.57
CA ASP A 98 24.64 -6.99 8.65
C ASP A 98 23.22 -6.79 9.21
N PHE A 99 23.04 -7.05 10.52
CA PHE A 99 21.81 -6.75 11.23
C PHE A 99 21.44 -5.26 11.14
N GLY A 100 22.42 -4.38 11.42
CA GLY A 100 22.23 -2.93 11.38
C GLY A 100 21.80 -2.45 9.99
N GLU A 101 22.49 -2.91 8.95
CA GLU A 101 22.16 -2.57 7.56
C GLU A 101 20.74 -3.04 7.16
N GLN A 102 20.35 -4.25 7.57
CA GLN A 102 19.01 -4.78 7.25
C GLN A 102 17.89 -4.04 7.98
N LEU A 103 18.13 -3.65 9.23
CA LEU A 103 17.22 -2.82 10.00
C LEU A 103 17.05 -1.43 9.35
N GLU A 104 18.16 -0.78 9.00
CA GLU A 104 18.15 0.54 8.38
C GLU A 104 17.45 0.53 7.03
N ARG A 105 17.72 -0.47 6.18
CA ARG A 105 17.01 -0.67 4.90
C ARG A 105 15.51 -0.83 5.10
N SER A 106 15.09 -1.64 6.07
CA SER A 106 13.67 -1.88 6.35
C SER A 106 12.94 -0.62 6.82
N ILE A 107 13.57 0.17 7.70
CA ILE A 107 13.02 1.44 8.18
C ILE A 107 12.97 2.47 7.04
N THR A 108 14.02 2.56 6.22
CA THR A 108 14.09 3.51 5.12
C THR A 108 13.04 3.21 4.05
N ALA A 109 12.86 1.94 3.69
CA ALA A 109 11.81 1.51 2.77
C ALA A 109 10.42 1.89 3.28
N LEU A 110 10.11 1.60 4.56
CA LEU A 110 8.82 1.96 5.14
C LEU A 110 8.60 3.49 5.13
N LYS A 111 9.62 4.28 5.47
CA LYS A 111 9.55 5.75 5.40
C LYS A 111 9.22 6.24 3.99
N GLN A 112 9.87 5.67 2.97
CA GLN A 112 9.64 6.01 1.57
C GLN A 112 8.22 5.63 1.13
N ASP A 113 7.76 4.43 1.48
CA ASP A 113 6.40 3.96 1.17
C ASP A 113 5.34 4.87 1.79
N VAL A 114 5.49 5.20 3.07
CA VAL A 114 4.56 6.11 3.77
C VAL A 114 4.56 7.50 3.12
N ALA A 115 5.73 8.05 2.77
CA ALA A 115 5.81 9.33 2.08
C ALA A 115 5.10 9.30 0.71
N ALA A 116 5.27 8.22 -0.06
CA ALA A 116 4.59 8.03 -1.34
C ALA A 116 3.06 7.92 -1.16
N ILE A 117 2.61 7.16 -0.17
CA ILE A 117 1.18 7.00 0.16
C ILE A 117 0.57 8.34 0.57
N ILE A 118 1.25 9.12 1.40
CA ILE A 118 0.77 10.45 1.83
C ILE A 118 0.65 11.40 0.63
N ARG A 119 1.65 11.46 -0.25
CA ARG A 119 1.59 12.29 -1.48
C ARG A 119 0.38 11.92 -2.34
N LYS A 120 0.20 10.63 -2.59
CA LYS A 120 -0.93 10.11 -3.36
C LYS A 120 -2.28 10.35 -2.68
N LYS A 121 -2.34 10.26 -1.35
CA LYS A 121 -3.57 10.56 -0.58
C LYS A 121 -3.93 12.04 -0.71
N ARG A 122 -2.94 12.93 -0.62
CA ARG A 122 -3.10 14.38 -0.78
C ARG A 122 -3.56 14.77 -2.19
N GLU A 123 -2.97 14.16 -3.22
CA GLU A 123 -3.40 14.35 -4.62
C GLU A 123 -4.86 13.95 -4.82
N LYS A 124 -5.28 12.84 -4.22
CA LYS A 124 -6.66 12.34 -4.34
C LYS A 124 -7.68 13.15 -3.55
N SER A 125 -7.29 13.73 -2.41
CA SER A 125 -8.23 14.45 -1.54
C SER A 125 -8.49 15.89 -1.99
N GLY A 126 -7.75 16.40 -2.98
CA GLY A 126 -7.96 17.76 -3.52
C GLY A 126 -7.74 18.87 -2.50
N ILE A 127 -7.12 18.60 -1.35
CA ILE A 127 -7.00 19.54 -0.20
C ILE A 127 -6.09 20.76 -0.55
N TRP A 128 -5.54 20.83 -1.76
CA TRP A 128 -4.73 21.95 -2.21
C TRP A 128 -4.84 22.23 -3.72
N SER A 129 -6.04 22.10 -4.30
CA SER A 129 -6.35 22.67 -5.63
C SER A 129 -7.31 23.84 -5.48
#